data_AF-A0A4S2GPA4-F1
#
_entry.id   AF-A0A4S2GPA4-F1
#
_cell.length_a   1.000
_cell.length_b   1.000
_cell.length_c   1.000
_cell.angle_alpha   90.00
_cell.angle_beta   90.00
_cell.angle_gamma   90.00
#
_symmetry.space_group_name_H-M   'P 1'
#
loop_
_entity.id
_entity.type
_entity.pdbx_description
1 polymer ?
#
loop_
_entity_poly.entity_id
_entity_poly.type
_entity_poly.pdbx_seq_one_letter_code
_entity_poly.pdbx_strand_id
1 'polypeptide(L)' 'MENLKTIEGKARAVMQENEDARNDDMVLYLALCNLYLKDAGAMPLAQILLNHKELGLPSFESVGRTRRK' A
#
# COMPACT_ATOMS: atom_id res chain seq x y z
N MET A 1 6.73 18.91 4.70
CA MET A 1 5.74 17.84 4.45
C MET A 1 5.96 17.20 3.07
N GLU A 2 7.21 16.91 2.69
CA GLU A 2 7.55 16.56 1.29
C GLU A 2 7.61 15.04 1.03
N ASN A 3 7.50 14.22 2.08
CA ASN A 3 7.69 12.77 2.00
C ASN A 3 6.44 11.99 1.56
N LEU A 4 5.24 12.58 1.55
CA LEU A 4 4.01 11.91 1.08
C LEU A 4 3.99 11.66 -0.43
N LYS A 5 4.96 12.18 -1.18
CA LYS A 5 5.13 11.87 -2.61
C LYS A 5 5.68 10.47 -2.85
N THR A 6 6.41 9.90 -1.88
CA THR A 6 7.05 8.59 -2.03
C THR A 6 6.18 7.48 -1.45
N ILE A 7 6.34 6.26 -1.98
CA ILE A 7 5.71 5.05 -1.44
C ILE A 7 6.04 4.90 0.05
N GLU A 8 7.28 5.21 0.43
CA GLU A 8 7.75 5.08 1.81
C GLU A 8 6.99 6.03 2.77
N GLY A 9 6.85 7.30 2.39
CA GLY A 9 6.14 8.27 3.22
C GLY A 9 4.64 7.99 3.31
N LYS A 10 4.01 7.55 2.22
CA LYS A 10 2.60 7.13 2.24
C LYS A 10 2.38 5.89 3.12
N ALA A 11 3.25 4.89 3.00
CA ALA A 11 3.14 3.67 3.82
C ALA A 11 3.36 3.97 5.31
N ARG A 12 4.30 4.86 5.65
CA ARG A 12 4.48 5.32 7.03
C ARG A 12 3.26 6.06 7.58
N ALA A 13 2.62 6.90 6.77
CA ALA A 13 1.38 7.58 7.17
C ALA A 13 0.27 6.55 7.46
N VAL A 14 0.06 5.58 6.57
CA VAL A 14 -0.92 4.50 6.78
C VAL A 14 -0.63 3.71 8.07
N MET A 15 0.62 3.33 8.32
CA MET A 15 1.00 2.60 9.54
C MET A 15 0.85 3.43 10.82
N GLN A 16 0.93 4.77 10.71
CA GLN A 16 0.76 5.67 11.85
C GLN A 16 -0.72 5.88 12.19
N GLU A 17 -1.60 5.84 11.19
CA GLU A 17 -3.04 6.01 11.35
C GLU A 17 -3.79 4.69 11.56
N ASN A 18 -3.24 3.56 11.11
CA ASN A 18 -3.87 2.25 11.15
C ASN A 18 -2.93 1.21 11.79
N GLU A 19 -3.29 0.75 13.00
CA GLU A 19 -2.53 -0.24 13.76
C GLU A 19 -2.51 -1.62 13.09
N ASP A 20 -3.61 -2.03 12.43
CA ASP A 20 -3.66 -3.30 11.69
C ASP A 20 -2.66 -3.30 10.53
N ALA A 21 -2.57 -2.18 9.81
CA ALA A 21 -1.58 -1.99 8.74
C ALA A 21 -0.13 -2.01 9.26
N ARG A 22 0.09 -1.73 10.55
CA ARG A 22 1.42 -1.83 11.14
C ARG A 22 1.85 -3.29 11.32
N ASN A 23 0.90 -4.18 11.60
CA ASN A 23 1.18 -5.58 11.93
C ASN A 23 1.00 -6.52 10.73
N ASP A 24 0.22 -6.13 9.72
CA ASP A 24 -0.12 -6.97 8.57
C ASP A 24 0.27 -6.31 7.24
N ASP A 25 1.15 -6.97 6.47
CA ASP A 25 1.61 -6.49 5.17
C ASP A 25 0.48 -6.39 4.14
N MET A 26 -0.52 -7.28 4.19
CA MET A 26 -1.66 -7.25 3.27
C MET A 26 -2.61 -6.10 3.60
N VAL A 27 -2.87 -5.86 4.88
CA VAL A 27 -3.68 -4.70 5.30
C VAL A 27 -2.99 -3.40 4.89
N LEU A 28 -1.67 -3.30 5.13
CA LEU A 28 -0.88 -2.16 4.67
C LEU A 28 -0.95 -1.99 3.16
N TYR A 29 -0.77 -3.07 2.42
CA TYR A 29 -0.78 -3.05 0.97
C TYR A 29 -2.11 -2.57 0.40
N LEU A 30 -3.23 -3.12 0.88
CA LEU A 30 -4.57 -2.74 0.43
C LEU A 30 -4.91 -1.29 0.79
N ALA A 31 -4.61 -0.86 2.02
CA ALA A 31 -4.80 0.51 2.45
C ALA A 31 -3.98 1.47 1.58
N LEU A 32 -2.74 1.10 1.26
CA LEU A 32 -1.89 1.87 0.37
C LEU A 32 -2.44 1.90 -1.06
N CYS A 33 -2.89 0.77 -1.61
CA CYS A 33 -3.52 0.70 -2.93
C CYS A 33 -4.75 1.60 -3.02
N ASN A 34 -5.57 1.67 -1.97
CA ASN A 34 -6.73 2.57 -1.90
C ASN A 34 -6.35 4.06 -1.98
N LEU A 35 -5.11 4.45 -1.63
CA LEU A 35 -4.61 5.82 -1.81
C LEU A 35 -4.24 6.16 -3.26
N TYR A 36 -3.94 5.15 -4.09
CA TYR A 36 -3.59 5.33 -5.50
C TYR A 36 -4.80 5.12 -6.41
N LEU A 37 -5.66 4.17 -6.05
CA LEU A 37 -6.87 3.84 -6.79
C LEU A 37 -8.02 3.73 -5.81
N LYS A 38 -9.00 4.64 -5.94
CA LYS A 38 -10.21 4.60 -5.13
C LYS A 38 -10.91 3.26 -5.36
N ASP A 39 -11.33 2.61 -4.28
CA ASP A 39 -11.99 1.30 -4.30
C ASP A 39 -11.12 0.13 -4.80
N ALA A 40 -9.79 0.22 -4.68
CA ALA A 40 -8.91 -0.92 -4.95
C ALA A 40 -9.34 -2.16 -4.15
N GLY A 41 -9.80 -1.99 -2.91
CA GLY A 41 -10.32 -3.07 -2.07
C GLY A 41 -11.60 -3.75 -2.57
N ALA A 42 -12.30 -3.19 -3.57
CA ALA A 42 -13.45 -3.83 -4.21
C ALA A 42 -13.03 -4.85 -5.28
N MET A 43 -11.78 -4.79 -5.75
CA MET A 43 -11.22 -5.77 -6.68
C MET A 43 -10.67 -6.99 -5.95
N PRO A 44 -10.63 -8.17 -6.61
CA PRO A 44 -9.98 -9.34 -6.05
C PRO A 44 -8.49 -9.05 -5.82
N LEU A 45 -7.98 -9.38 -4.63
CA LEU A 45 -6.57 -9.15 -4.28
C LEU A 45 -5.61 -9.76 -5.31
N ALA A 46 -5.93 -10.95 -5.84
CA ALA A 46 -5.14 -11.58 -6.88
C ALA A 46 -5.01 -10.72 -8.15
N GLN A 47 -6.08 -10.02 -8.55
CA GLN A 47 -6.05 -9.10 -9.70
C GLN A 47 -5.20 -7.87 -9.40
N ILE A 48 -5.28 -7.34 -8.18
CA ILE A 48 -4.45 -6.20 -7.75
C ILE A 48 -2.97 -6.58 -7.81
N LEU A 49 -2.59 -7.73 -7.24
CA LEU A 49 -1.22 -8.20 -7.21
C LEU A 49 -0.67 -8.48 -8.61
N LEU A 50 -1.48 -9.13 -9.46
CA LEU A 50 -1.08 -9.48 -10.83
C LEU A 50 -0.93 -8.22 -11.72
N ASN A 51 -1.89 -7.31 -11.63
CA ASN A 51 -1.99 -6.15 -12.52
C ASN A 51 -1.48 -4.84 -11.90
N HIS A 52 -0.78 -4.89 -10.76
CA HIS A 52 -0.37 -3.69 -10.01
C HIS A 52 0.33 -2.64 -10.88
N LYS A 53 1.18 -3.07 -11.82
CA LYS A 53 1.88 -2.16 -12.74
C LYS A 53 0.94 -1.41 -13.67
N GLU A 54 -0.03 -2.12 -14.25
CA GLU A 54 -1.02 -1.55 -15.16
C GLU A 54 -1.99 -0.62 -14.43
N LEU A 55 -2.28 -0.92 -13.16
CA LEU A 55 -3.11 -0.11 -12.28
C LEU A 55 -2.35 1.09 -11.66
N GLY A 56 -1.05 1.25 -11.94
CA GLY A 56 -0.21 2.30 -11.35
C GLY A 56 0.01 2.14 -9.84
N LEU A 57 -0.15 0.92 -9.33
CA LEU A 57 -0.02 0.55 -7.93
C LEU A 57 1.41 0.10 -7.60
N PRO A 58 1.84 0.29 -6.33
CA PRO A 58 3.13 -0.22 -5.88
C PRO A 58 3.16 -1.75 -5.88
N SER A 59 4.35 -2.34 -5.97
CA SER A 59 4.51 -3.77 -5.78
C SER A 59 4.41 -4.14 -4.30
N PHE A 60 3.86 -5.32 -4.02
CA PHE A 60 3.72 -5.81 -2.65
C PHE A 60 5.07 -5.87 -1.91
N GLU A 61 6.10 -6.39 -2.58
CA GLU A 61 7.45 -6.48 -1.99
C GLU A 61 8.03 -5.11 -1.61
N SER A 62 7.82 -4.08 -2.43
CA SER A 62 8.31 -2.73 -2.12
C SER A 62 7.65 -2.18 -0.85
N VAL A 63 6.36 -2.43 -0.66
CA VAL A 63 5.63 -2.02 0.55
C VAL A 63 6.11 -2.78 1.78
N GLY A 64 6.25 -4.11 1.68
CA GLY A 64 6.77 -4.92 2.79
C GLY A 64 8.20 -4.55 3.20
N ARG A 65 9.05 -4.15 2.25
CA ARG A 65 10.39 -3.62 2.54
C ARG A 65 10.35 -2.32 3.32
N THR A 66 9.42 -1.41 2.99
CA THR A 66 9.24 -0.17 3.75
C THR A 66 8.87 -0.45 5.20
N ARG A 67 8.00 -1.43 5.46
CA ARG A 67 7.59 -1.77 6.83
C ARG A 67 8.74 -2.28 7.70
N ARG A 68 9.67 -3.03 7.12
CA ARG A 68 10.81 -3.63 7.82
C ARG A 68 11.95 -2.64 8.13
N LYS A 69 11.86 -1.40 7.67
CA LYS A 69 12.84 -0.33 7.91
C LYS A 69 12.42 0.57 9.06
#